data_AF-A0AA39JCY7-F1
#
_entry.id   AF-A0AA39JCY7-F1
#
_cell.length_a   1.000
_cell.length_b   1.000
_cell.length_c   1.000
_cell.angle_alpha   90.00
_cell.angle_beta   90.00
_cell.angle_gamma   90.00
#
_symmetry.space_group_name_H-M   'P 1'
#
loop_
_entity.id
_entity.type
_entity.pdbx_description
1 polymer ?
#
loop_
_entity_poly.entity_id
_entity_poly.type
_entity_poly.pdbx_seq_one_letter_code
_entity_poly.pdbx_strand_id
1 'polypeptide(L)'
;MAHLCPARAIATWIGTSKITHGYLFPHIDKSCTHLEHCQKPDVFLELFRNNLWDLGISPYVYGTHSFQCGGCQWLSCDLRWSIRQICEWGGWSSDFTHLTIVKYLISSNDNPMLRCEDFFRLDCQVAKCWTCG
;
A
#
# COMPACT_ATOMS: atom_id res chain seq x y z
N MET A 1 16.19 -11.23 2.94
CA MET A 1 14.86 -11.50 2.33
C MET A 1 14.91 -11.07 0.89
N ALA A 2 14.66 -11.96 -0.07
CA ALA A 2 14.60 -11.57 -1.48
C ALA A 2 13.29 -10.83 -1.71
N HIS A 3 13.33 -9.50 -1.77
CA HIS A 3 12.15 -8.70 -2.08
C HIS A 3 11.58 -9.14 -3.43
N LEU A 4 10.25 -9.36 -3.50
CA LEU A 4 9.54 -9.63 -4.74
C LEU A 4 9.81 -8.46 -5.69
N CYS A 5 10.56 -8.70 -6.77
CA CYS A 5 10.78 -7.72 -7.83
C CYS A 5 9.45 -7.47 -8.56
N PRO A 6 8.88 -6.25 -8.50
CA PRO A 6 7.58 -5.97 -9.14
C PRO A 6 7.62 -6.19 -10.65
N ALA A 7 8.72 -5.82 -11.31
CA ALA A 7 8.89 -6.03 -12.75
C ALA A 7 8.82 -7.52 -13.11
N ARG A 8 9.45 -8.40 -12.31
CA ARG A 8 9.40 -9.85 -12.51
C ARG A 8 7.99 -10.40 -12.26
N ALA A 9 7.32 -9.92 -11.21
CA ALA A 9 5.94 -10.33 -10.91
C ALA A 9 4.98 -9.94 -12.06
N ILE A 10 5.09 -8.71 -12.57
CA ILE A 10 4.29 -8.24 -13.71
C ILE A 10 4.63 -9.02 -14.98
N ALA A 11 5.90 -9.27 -15.28
CA ALA A 11 6.29 -10.06 -16.44
C ALA A 11 5.73 -11.49 -16.39
N THR A 12 5.78 -12.11 -15.21
CA THR A 12 5.19 -13.44 -14.97
C THR A 12 3.67 -13.42 -15.16
N TRP A 13 3.01 -12.38 -14.64
CA TRP A 13 1.57 -12.18 -14.82
C TRP A 13 1.18 -12.03 -16.30
N ILE A 14 1.87 -11.19 -17.06
CA ILE A 14 1.60 -11.00 -18.50
C ILE A 14 1.79 -12.31 -19.26
N GLY A 15 2.89 -13.04 -18.99
CA GLY A 15 3.15 -14.32 -19.63
C GLY A 15 2.12 -15.40 -19.31
N THR A 16 1.61 -15.42 -18.07
CA THR A 16 0.66 -16.43 -17.59
C THR A 16 -0.79 -16.12 -17.98
N SER A 17 -1.19 -14.85 -17.87
CA SER A 17 -2.55 -14.39 -18.17
C SER A 17 -2.86 -14.41 -19.66
N LYS A 18 -1.83 -14.41 -20.53
CA LYS A 18 -1.99 -14.34 -22.00
C LYS A 18 -2.80 -13.12 -22.46
N ILE A 19 -2.85 -12.07 -21.65
CA ILE A 19 -3.49 -10.80 -22.01
C ILE A 19 -2.61 -10.10 -23.05
N THR A 20 -3.16 -9.88 -24.24
CA THR A 20 -2.45 -9.21 -25.35
C THR A 20 -2.92 -7.78 -25.59
N HIS A 21 -4.10 -7.42 -25.09
CA HIS A 21 -4.73 -6.11 -25.24
C HIS A 21 -5.69 -5.83 -24.09
N GLY A 22 -6.08 -4.57 -23.90
CA GLY A 22 -7.02 -4.16 -22.84
C GLY A 22 -6.34 -3.84 -21.51
N TYR A 23 -7.06 -4.07 -20.41
CA TYR A 23 -6.58 -3.76 -19.05
C TYR A 23 -5.52 -4.77 -18.57
N LEU A 24 -4.47 -4.29 -17.89
CA LEU A 24 -3.43 -5.14 -17.30
C LEU A 24 -4.01 -6.07 -16.21
N PHE A 25 -5.02 -5.60 -15.49
CA PHE A 25 -5.77 -6.35 -14.49
C PHE A 25 -7.27 -6.31 -14.86
N PRO A 26 -7.71 -7.21 -15.75
CA PRO A 26 -9.12 -7.32 -16.11
C PRO A 26 -9.91 -7.92 -14.94
N HIS A 27 -11.21 -7.69 -14.93
CA HIS A 27 -12.07 -8.43 -14.03
C HIS A 27 -12.05 -9.93 -14.39
N ILE A 28 -11.84 -10.78 -13.40
CA ILE A 28 -11.85 -12.25 -13.55
C ILE A 28 -13.15 -12.76 -12.92
N ASP A 29 -13.96 -13.46 -13.70
CA ASP A 29 -15.19 -14.05 -13.18
C ASP A 29 -14.95 -15.39 -12.45
N LYS A 30 -16.02 -15.98 -11.92
CA LYS A 30 -15.95 -17.26 -11.19
C LYS A 30 -15.45 -18.44 -12.06
N SER A 31 -15.52 -18.30 -13.38
CA SER A 31 -15.04 -19.30 -14.35
C SER A 31 -13.57 -19.09 -14.74
N CYS A 32 -12.89 -18.12 -14.11
CA CYS A 32 -11.55 -17.67 -14.48
C CYS A 32 -11.46 -17.05 -15.89
N THR A 33 -12.58 -16.54 -16.40
CA THR A 33 -12.62 -15.85 -17.71
C THR A 33 -12.29 -14.37 -17.53
N HIS A 34 -11.44 -13.84 -18.41
CA HIS A 34 -11.11 -12.41 -18.45
C HIS A 34 -12.25 -11.63 -19.10
N LEU A 35 -12.74 -10.61 -18.40
CA LEU A 35 -13.74 -9.69 -18.93
C LEU A 35 -13.07 -8.42 -19.46
N GLU A 36 -13.69 -7.77 -20.44
CA GLU A 36 -13.15 -6.60 -21.13
C GLU A 36 -13.17 -5.30 -20.30
N HIS A 37 -13.54 -5.37 -19.01
CA HIS A 37 -13.56 -4.22 -18.12
C HIS A 37 -12.52 -4.34 -17.01
N CYS A 38 -12.06 -3.18 -16.52
CA CYS A 38 -11.11 -3.07 -15.43
C CYS A 38 -11.67 -3.70 -14.15
N GLN A 39 -10.81 -4.37 -13.39
CA GLN A 39 -11.15 -4.82 -12.05
C GLN A 39 -11.55 -3.62 -11.17
N LYS A 40 -12.69 -3.72 -10.49
CA LYS A 40 -13.14 -2.68 -9.57
C LYS A 40 -12.26 -2.64 -8.30
N PRO A 41 -12.02 -1.47 -7.71
CA PRO A 41 -11.25 -1.36 -6.47
C PRO A 41 -11.77 -2.23 -5.32
N ASP A 42 -13.10 -2.37 -5.19
CA ASP A 42 -13.70 -3.18 -4.15
C ASP A 42 -13.41 -4.68 -4.34
N VAL A 43 -13.40 -5.15 -5.59
CA VAL A 43 -13.06 -6.54 -5.95
C VAL A 43 -11.58 -6.80 -5.65
N PHE A 44 -10.70 -5.87 -6.01
CA PHE A 44 -9.29 -5.96 -5.63
C PHE A 44 -9.13 -6.08 -4.12
N LEU A 45 -9.81 -5.22 -3.36
CA LEU A 45 -9.70 -5.20 -1.90
C LEU A 45 -10.22 -6.50 -1.29
N GLU A 46 -11.32 -7.05 -1.79
CA GLU A 46 -11.84 -8.35 -1.36
C GLU A 46 -10.81 -9.48 -1.60
N LEU A 47 -10.28 -9.59 -2.81
CA LEU A 47 -9.27 -10.60 -3.15
C LEU A 47 -8.01 -10.44 -2.30
N PHE A 48 -7.57 -9.20 -2.07
CA PHE A 48 -6.43 -8.93 -1.21
C PHE A 48 -6.69 -9.36 0.24
N ARG A 49 -7.88 -9.10 0.78
CA ARG A 49 -8.24 -9.52 2.14
C ARG A 49 -8.31 -11.04 2.27
N ASN A 50 -8.77 -11.74 1.24
CA ASN A 50 -8.76 -13.21 1.22
C ASN A 50 -7.34 -13.76 1.26
N ASN A 51 -6.40 -13.19 0.49
CA ASN A 51 -4.99 -13.60 0.53
C ASN A 51 -4.37 -13.40 1.93
N LEU A 52 -4.77 -12.34 2.65
CA LEU A 52 -4.29 -12.09 4.01
C LEU A 52 -4.88 -13.08 5.03
N TRP A 53 -6.16 -13.45 4.89
CA TRP A 53 -6.77 -14.56 5.64
C TRP A 53 -5.98 -15.85 5.48
N ASP A 54 -5.60 -16.21 4.26
CA ASP A 54 -4.84 -17.42 3.98
C ASP A 54 -3.45 -17.42 4.65
N LEU A 55 -2.91 -16.22 4.93
CA LEU A 55 -1.64 -16.02 5.63
C LEU A 55 -1.82 -15.84 7.15
N GLY A 56 -3.04 -15.90 7.68
CA GLY A 56 -3.34 -15.66 9.11
C GLY A 56 -3.17 -14.19 9.54
N ILE A 57 -3.15 -13.25 8.59
CA ILE A 57 -3.01 -11.82 8.84
C ILE A 57 -4.39 -11.17 8.86
N SER A 58 -4.66 -10.35 9.88
CA SER A 58 -5.90 -9.55 9.93
C SER A 58 -5.92 -8.54 8.75
N PRO A 59 -6.94 -8.52 7.88
CA PRO A 59 -7.02 -7.79 6.66
C PRO A 59 -7.89 -6.55 6.82
N TYR A 60 -8.63 -6.47 7.93
CA TYR A 60 -9.33 -5.28 8.36
C TYR A 60 -8.36 -4.13 8.66
N VAL A 61 -7.06 -4.45 8.80
CA VAL A 61 -5.90 -3.54 8.95
C VAL A 61 -5.48 -2.86 7.64
N TYR A 62 -6.05 -3.32 6.53
CA TYR A 62 -5.73 -2.81 5.21
C TYR A 62 -6.97 -2.35 4.43
N GLY A 63 -6.81 -1.19 3.80
CA GLY A 63 -7.76 -0.54 2.90
C GLY A 63 -7.11 -0.15 1.58
N THR A 64 -7.87 0.57 0.76
CA THR A 64 -7.45 1.00 -0.59
C THR A 64 -6.21 1.91 -0.59
N HIS A 65 -5.96 2.63 0.50
CA HIS A 65 -4.81 3.52 0.64
C HIS A 65 -3.60 2.88 1.34
N SER A 66 -3.72 1.65 1.86
CA SER A 66 -2.66 1.05 2.67
C SER A 66 -1.33 0.91 1.93
N PHE A 67 -1.36 0.59 0.64
CA PHE A 67 -0.15 0.52 -0.19
C PHE A 67 0.50 1.90 -0.38
N GLN A 68 -0.30 2.95 -0.53
CA GLN A 68 0.21 4.32 -0.68
C GLN A 68 0.82 4.82 0.63
N CYS A 69 0.10 4.66 1.76
CA CYS A 69 0.61 5.05 3.07
C CYS A 69 1.86 4.26 3.45
N GLY A 70 1.80 2.93 3.37
CA GLY A 70 2.93 2.05 3.68
C GLY A 70 4.13 2.30 2.77
N GLY A 71 3.89 2.56 1.47
CA GLY A 71 4.94 2.94 0.53
C GLY A 71 5.61 4.26 0.90
N CYS A 72 4.84 5.30 1.22
CA CYS A 72 5.38 6.59 1.66
C CYS A 72 6.19 6.48 2.95
N GLN A 73 5.68 5.72 3.92
CA GLN A 73 6.36 5.47 5.19
C GLN A 73 7.68 4.73 4.97
N TRP A 74 7.68 3.66 4.16
CA TRP A 74 8.89 2.90 3.85
C TRP A 74 9.94 3.76 3.11
N LEU A 75 9.50 4.55 2.11
CA LEU A 75 10.38 5.46 1.38
C LEU A 75 11.01 6.52 2.30
N SER A 76 10.25 7.02 3.29
CA SER A 76 10.72 8.03 4.24
C SER A 76 11.59 7.44 5.36
N CYS A 77 11.15 6.36 5.98
CA CYS A 77 11.77 5.76 7.17
C CYS A 77 12.99 4.90 6.82
N ASP A 78 12.88 4.06 5.80
CA ASP A 78 13.92 3.08 5.47
C ASP A 78 14.88 3.63 4.41
N LEU A 79 14.33 4.22 3.34
CA LEU A 79 15.12 4.73 2.23
C LEU A 79 15.53 6.20 2.38
N ARG A 80 15.02 6.91 3.39
CA ARG A 80 15.35 8.32 3.69
C ARG A 80 15.13 9.26 2.50
N TRP A 81 14.15 8.96 1.65
CA TRP A 81 13.79 9.86 0.55
C TRP A 81 13.28 11.18 1.09
N SER A 82 13.67 12.27 0.43
CA SER A 82 13.11 13.59 0.72
C SER A 82 11.61 13.62 0.40
N ILE A 83 10.87 14.48 1.10
CA ILE A 83 9.44 14.71 0.86
C ILE A 83 9.17 14.98 -0.63
N ARG A 84 10.06 15.71 -1.32
CA ARG A 84 9.94 16.00 -2.75
C ARG A 84 10.00 14.75 -3.64
N GLN A 85 10.94 13.84 -3.35
CA GLN A 85 11.04 12.55 -4.07
C GLN A 85 9.81 11.68 -3.83
N ILE A 86 9.29 11.68 -2.60
CA ILE A 86 8.06 10.94 -2.27
C ILE A 86 6.86 11.55 -3.00
N CYS A 87 6.75 12.89 -3.07
CA CYS A 87 5.69 13.54 -3.86
C CYS A 87 5.74 13.15 -5.33
N GLU A 88 6.93 13.19 -5.93
CA GLU A 88 7.13 12.80 -7.32
C GLU A 88 6.74 11.33 -7.56
N TRP A 89 7.15 10.42 -6.66
CA TRP A 89 6.76 9.01 -6.71
C TRP A 89 5.26 8.78 -6.53
N GLY A 90 4.63 9.50 -5.61
CA GLY A 90 3.19 9.41 -5.33
C GLY A 90 2.31 10.07 -6.39
N GLY A 91 2.90 10.73 -7.39
CA GLY A 91 2.17 11.50 -8.41
C GLY A 91 1.51 12.76 -7.86
N TRP A 92 2.01 13.30 -6.74
CA TRP A 92 1.51 14.54 -6.16
C TRP A 92 2.21 15.75 -6.78
N SER A 93 1.46 16.81 -7.03
CA SER A 93 2.03 18.08 -7.49
C SER A 93 3.06 18.61 -6.48
N SER A 94 4.11 19.26 -6.99
CA SER A 94 5.08 20.00 -6.18
C SER A 94 4.45 21.12 -5.35
N ASP A 95 3.26 21.57 -5.75
CA ASP A 95 2.60 22.77 -5.23
C ASP A 95 1.51 22.45 -4.18
N PHE A 96 1.39 21.19 -3.73
CA PHE A 96 0.41 20.81 -2.73
C PHE A 96 0.67 21.44 -1.36
N THR A 97 -0.42 21.70 -0.62
CA THR A 97 -0.34 21.98 0.81
C THR A 97 0.29 20.78 1.52
N HIS A 98 1.36 21.04 2.28
CA HIS A 98 2.18 20.05 2.99
C HIS A 98 1.36 19.09 3.88
N LEU A 99 0.13 19.48 4.22
CA LEU A 99 -0.82 18.70 5.00
C LEU A 99 -1.25 17.39 4.33
N THR A 100 -1.25 17.30 3.00
CA THR A 100 -1.70 16.07 2.31
C THR A 100 -0.69 14.95 2.49
N ILE A 101 0.61 15.21 2.25
CA ILE A 101 1.66 14.20 2.41
C ILE A 101 1.83 13.79 3.88
N VAL A 102 1.66 14.74 4.80
CA VAL A 102 1.73 14.47 6.24
C VAL A 102 0.69 13.42 6.64
N LYS A 103 -0.51 13.38 6.04
CA LYS A 103 -1.50 12.31 6.31
C LYS A 103 -1.05 10.91 5.87
N TYR A 104 -0.20 10.81 4.85
CA TYR A 104 0.35 9.52 4.38
C TYR A 104 1.61 9.10 5.14
N LEU A 105 2.34 10.07 5.69
CA LEU A 105 3.52 9.83 6.53
C LEU A 105 3.13 9.54 7.98
N ILE A 106 2.09 10.20 8.49
CA ILE A 106 1.57 9.95 9.83
C ILE A 106 0.95 8.56 9.84
N SER A 107 1.53 7.68 10.65
CA SER A 107 0.98 6.37 10.89
C SER A 107 -0.17 6.48 11.88
N SER A 108 -1.13 5.58 11.81
CA SER A 108 -2.12 5.42 12.89
C SER A 108 -1.49 4.92 14.19
N ASN A 109 -0.22 4.57 14.12
CA ASN A 109 0.63 4.23 15.22
C ASN A 109 1.32 5.42 15.88
N ASP A 110 1.22 6.60 15.28
CA ASP A 110 1.74 7.81 15.87
C ASP A 110 0.87 8.15 17.08
N ASN A 111 1.50 8.20 18.25
CA ASN A 111 0.84 8.57 19.48
C ASN A 111 0.93 10.10 19.63
N PRO A 112 -0.15 10.87 19.34
CA PRO A 112 -0.12 12.33 19.46
C PRO A 112 0.03 12.79 20.92
N MET A 113 -0.17 11.87 21.88
CA MET A 113 -0.02 12.11 23.31
C MET A 113 1.35 11.65 23.84
N LEU A 114 2.27 11.22 22.97
CA LEU A 114 3.64 10.90 23.38
C LEU A 114 4.28 12.17 23.93
N ARG A 115 4.81 12.09 25.15
CA ARG A 115 5.45 13.24 25.80
C ARG A 115 6.77 13.51 25.09
N CYS A 116 7.14 14.79 24.99
CA CYS A 116 8.38 15.21 24.32
C CYS A 116 9.62 14.49 24.88
N GLU A 117 9.64 14.24 26.19
CA GLU A 117 10.72 13.52 26.87
C GLU A 117 10.85 12.05 26.43
N ASP A 118 9.78 11.45 25.91
CA ASP A 118 9.75 10.07 25.44
C ASP A 118 10.13 9.93 23.95
N PHE A 119 10.38 11.03 23.22
CA PHE A 119 10.68 10.97 21.77
C PHE A 119 11.94 10.18 21.43
N PHE A 120 12.89 10.10 22.37
CA PHE A 120 14.15 9.38 22.19
C PHE A 120 14.12 7.95 22.76
N ARG A 121 12.95 7.47 23.19
CA ARG A 121 12.78 6.08 23.63
C ARG A 121 12.74 5.15 22.43
N LEU A 122 13.82 4.39 22.26
CA LEU A 122 14.00 3.45 21.15
C LEU A 122 13.27 2.10 21.37
N ASP A 123 12.63 1.90 22.53
CA ASP A 123 11.98 0.66 22.97
C ASP A 123 10.46 0.61 22.72
N CYS A 124 9.91 1.60 22.00
CA CYS A 124 8.46 1.70 21.78
C CYS A 124 7.91 0.55 20.92
N GLN A 125 6.90 -0.15 21.42
CA GLN A 125 6.17 -1.18 20.69
C GLN A 125 5.17 -0.55 19.71
N VAL A 126 5.06 -1.15 18.52
CA VAL A 126 4.11 -0.73 17.50
C VAL A 126 2.69 -1.12 17.94
N ALA A 127 1.80 -0.16 18.16
CA ALA A 127 0.39 -0.40 18.47
C ALA A 127 -0.42 -0.84 17.23
N LYS A 128 -1.67 -1.25 17.46
CA LYS A 128 -2.61 -1.63 16.40
C LYS A 128 -3.43 -0.41 15.99
N CYS A 129 -3.59 -0.18 14.69
CA CYS A 129 -4.37 0.93 14.16
C CYS A 129 -5.87 0.66 14.32
N TRP A 130 -6.66 1.50 14.99
CA TRP A 130 -8.10 1.20 15.14
C TRP A 130 -8.97 1.60 13.94
N THR A 131 -8.48 2.53 13.11
CA THR A 131 -9.22 3.08 11.96
C THR A 131 -8.99 2.29 10.68
N CYS A 132 -7.74 1.92 10.49
CA CYS A 132 -7.26 1.14 9.38
C CYS A 132 -7.18 -0.33 9.71
N GLY A 133 -7.20 -0.73 10.99
CA GLY A 133 -7.26 -2.06 11.62
C GLY A 133 -5.92 -2.53 12.22
#